data_AF-A0A7W0HEB8-F1
#
_entry.id   AF-A0A7W0HEB8-F1
#
_cell.length_a   1.000
_cell.length_b   1.000
_cell.length_c   1.000
_cell.angle_alpha   90.00
_cell.angle_beta   90.00
_cell.angle_gamma   90.00
#
_symmetry.space_group_name_H-M   'P 1'
#
loop_
_entity.id
_entity.type
_entity.pdbx_description
1 polymer ?
#
loop_
_entity_poly.entity_id
_entity_poly.type
_entity_poly.pdbx_seq_one_letter_code
_entity_poly.pdbx_strand_id
1 'polypeptide(L)'
;MAVTDQQRISYIASQAADVRLNVELQTEDMTLNLGPQHPATHGTLRIIARLDGEQVVKADVVCGYMHRGYEKLTEVRTYPQITTLINRIDWL
;
A
#
# COMPACT_ATOMS: atom_id res chain seq x y z
N MET A 1 2.50 23.77 14.72
CA MET A 1 1.82 23.16 15.88
C MET A 1 2.75 22.06 16.41
N ALA A 2 3.56 22.37 17.42
CA ALA A 2 4.56 21.44 17.95
C ALA A 2 3.89 20.44 18.89
N VAL A 3 4.06 19.14 18.62
CA VAL A 3 3.55 18.05 19.46
C VAL A 3 4.19 18.14 20.84
N THR A 4 3.36 18.26 21.89
CA THR A 4 3.83 18.44 23.27
C THR A 4 4.53 17.18 23.77
N ASP A 5 5.54 17.32 24.65
CA ASP A 5 6.32 16.17 25.14
C ASP A 5 5.43 15.11 25.84
N GLN A 6 4.32 15.54 26.43
CA GLN A 6 3.32 14.66 27.03
C GLN A 6 2.60 13.77 26.00
N GLN A 7 2.35 14.28 24.79
CA GLN A 7 1.80 13.49 23.67
C GLN A 7 2.81 12.48 23.13
N ARG A 8 4.11 12.82 23.18
CA ARG A 8 5.20 11.93 22.78
C ARG A 8 5.34 10.76 23.76
N ILE A 9 5.28 11.04 25.06
CA ILE A 9 5.35 10.02 26.12
C ILE A 9 4.15 9.07 26.05
N SER A 10 2.93 9.58 25.82
CA SER A 10 1.75 8.73 25.69
C SER A 10 1.81 7.82 24.47
N TYR A 11 2.33 8.31 23.34
CA TYR A 11 2.51 7.52 22.12
C TYR A 11 3.56 6.40 22.29
N ILE A 12 4.67 6.70 22.97
CA ILE A 12 5.69 5.69 23.28
C ILE A 12 5.13 4.64 24.23
N ALA A 13 4.34 5.06 25.23
CA ALA A 13 3.71 4.15 26.17
C ALA A 13 2.67 3.24 25.49
N SER A 14 1.89 3.75 24.53
CA SER A 14 0.94 2.93 23.77
C SER A 14 1.68 1.92 22.89
N GLN A 15 2.71 2.35 22.15
CA GLN A 15 3.52 1.40 21.36
C GLN A 15 4.21 0.32 22.22
N ALA A 16 4.73 0.69 23.39
CA ALA A 16 5.37 -0.28 24.29
C ALA A 16 4.38 -1.28 24.90
N ALA A 17 3.13 -0.87 25.13
CA ALA A 17 2.06 -1.75 25.57
C ALA A 17 1.63 -2.73 24.47
N ASP A 18 1.46 -2.24 23.23
CA ASP A 18 1.11 -3.07 22.07
C ASP A 18 2.17 -4.13 21.79
N VAL A 19 3.46 -3.75 21.85
CA VAL A 19 4.59 -4.69 21.69
C VAL A 19 4.60 -5.76 22.78
N ARG A 20 4.26 -5.42 24.03
CA ARG A 20 4.21 -6.40 25.13
C ARG A 20 3.09 -7.41 24.95
N LEU A 21 1.91 -6.97 24.52
CA LEU A 21 0.76 -7.83 24.26
C LEU A 21 1.05 -8.84 23.13
N ASN A 22 1.75 -8.40 22.09
CA ASN A 22 2.13 -9.27 20.96
C ASN A 22 3.17 -10.35 21.36
N VAL A 23 4.03 -10.10 22.35
CA VAL A 23 4.96 -11.12 22.86
C VAL A 23 4.23 -12.23 23.63
N GLU A 24 3.12 -11.91 24.30
CA GLU A 24 2.31 -12.89 25.04
C GLU A 24 1.35 -13.68 24.15
N LEU A 25 0.86 -13.09 23.05
CA LEU A 25 -0.02 -13.73 22.07
C LEU A 25 0.76 -14.03 20.79
N GLN A 26 1.48 -15.15 20.73
CA GLN A 26 2.04 -15.63 19.47
C GLN A 26 0.92 -16.21 18.59
N THR A 27 0.44 -15.43 17.63
CA THR A 27 -0.52 -15.87 16.63
C THR A 27 0.20 -16.61 15.49
N GLU A 28 -0.48 -17.56 14.85
CA GLU A 28 0.09 -18.20 13.65
C GLU A 28 0.22 -17.17 12.51
N ASP A 29 1.35 -17.22 11.79
CA ASP A 29 1.62 -16.38 10.63
C ASP A 29 0.49 -16.57 9.58
N MET A 30 -0.37 -15.55 9.43
CA MET A 30 -1.46 -15.58 8.47
C MET A 30 -1.08 -14.85 7.19
N THR A 31 -1.32 -15.47 6.03
CA THR A 31 -1.19 -14.78 4.74
C THR A 31 -2.58 -14.40 4.21
N LEU A 32 -2.85 -13.10 4.14
CA LEU A 32 -4.08 -12.52 3.58
C LEU A 32 -3.83 -11.99 2.17
N ASN A 33 -4.64 -12.42 1.21
CA ASN A 33 -4.54 -11.97 -0.18
C ASN A 33 -5.70 -11.02 -0.50
N LEU A 34 -5.39 -9.73 -0.59
CA LEU A 34 -6.29 -8.69 -1.05
C LEU A 34 -6.21 -8.61 -2.58
N GLY A 35 -7.24 -9.13 -3.25
CA GLY A 35 -7.29 -9.19 -4.72
C GLY A 35 -7.77 -7.88 -5.38
N PRO A 36 -7.67 -7.78 -6.72
CA PRO A 36 -8.04 -6.58 -7.49
C PRO A 36 -9.51 -6.17 -7.41
N GLN A 37 -10.40 -7.07 -6.96
CA GLN A 37 -11.83 -6.76 -6.77
C GLN A 37 -12.13 -6.13 -5.41
N HIS A 38 -11.16 -6.11 -4.49
CA HIS A 38 -11.40 -5.64 -3.14
C HIS A 38 -11.66 -4.12 -3.14
N PRO A 39 -12.75 -3.60 -2.55
CA PRO A 39 -13.08 -2.17 -2.62
C PRO A 39 -11.95 -1.25 -2.12
N ALA A 40 -11.16 -1.69 -1.15
CA ALA A 40 -10.05 -0.92 -0.59
C ALA A 40 -8.79 -0.85 -1.50
N THR A 41 -8.73 -1.56 -2.63
CA THR A 41 -7.59 -1.49 -3.54
C THR A 41 -7.68 -0.34 -4.55
N HIS A 42 -8.77 0.44 -4.52
CA HIS A 42 -9.00 1.65 -5.33
C HIS A 42 -8.58 1.51 -6.80
N GLY A 43 -8.90 0.36 -7.40
CA GLY A 43 -8.45 -0.03 -8.72
C GLY A 43 -7.86 -1.43 -8.71
N THR A 44 -7.03 -1.71 -9.72
CA THR A 44 -6.47 -3.04 -9.93
C THR A 44 -5.09 -3.16 -9.25
N LEU A 45 -5.13 -3.37 -7.95
CA LEU A 45 -3.96 -3.65 -7.12
C LEU A 45 -4.19 -4.97 -6.38
N ARG A 46 -3.15 -5.79 -6.26
CA ARG A 46 -3.18 -6.98 -5.40
C ARG A 46 -2.14 -6.81 -4.31
N ILE A 47 -2.52 -7.07 -3.06
CA ILE A 47 -1.65 -6.99 -1.90
C ILE A 47 -1.68 -8.33 -1.18
N ILE A 48 -0.51 -8.95 -1.02
CA ILE A 48 -0.33 -10.16 -0.24
C ILE A 48 0.27 -9.72 1.10
N ALA A 49 -0.56 -9.66 2.13
CA ALA A 49 -0.17 -9.25 3.48
C ALA A 49 0.13 -10.47 4.35
N ARG A 50 1.24 -10.45 5.07
CA ARG A 50 1.55 -11.37 6.17
C ARG A 50 1.24 -10.67 7.49
N LEU A 51 0.40 -11.31 8.28
CA LEU A 51 -0.16 -10.79 9.52
C LEU A 51 0.29 -11.65 10.70
N ASP A 52 0.63 -10.97 11.79
CA ASP A 52 0.68 -11.54 13.13
C ASP A 52 -0.49 -10.90 13.92
N GLY A 53 -1.59 -11.65 14.03
CA GLY A 53 -2.86 -11.11 14.53
C GLY A 53 -3.36 -9.93 13.70
N GLU A 54 -3.48 -8.76 14.32
CA GLU A 54 -3.91 -7.51 13.67
C GLU A 54 -2.73 -6.68 13.10
N GLN A 55 -1.49 -7.09 13.37
CA GLN A 55 -0.30 -6.38 12.94
C GLN A 55 0.19 -6.87 11.58
N VAL A 56 0.45 -5.94 10.66
CA VAL A 56 1.06 -6.25 9.37
C VAL A 56 2.57 -6.39 9.54
N VAL A 57 3.09 -7.61 9.36
CA VAL A 57 4.53 -7.90 9.40
C VAL A 57 5.18 -7.60 8.05
N LYS A 58 4.49 -7.93 6.95
CA LYS A 58 4.97 -7.68 5.59
C LYS A 58 3.80 -7.50 4.64
N ALA A 59 3.97 -6.65 3.63
CA ALA A 59 3.03 -6.54 2.51
C ALA A 59 3.79 -6.60 1.18
N ASP A 60 3.48 -7.59 0.36
CA ASP A 60 3.98 -7.71 -1.01
C ASP A 60 2.93 -7.14 -1.97
N VAL A 61 3.28 -6.07 -2.66
CA VAL A 61 2.39 -5.35 -3.57
C VAL A 61 2.64 -5.82 -5.00
N VAL A 62 1.62 -6.41 -5.62
CA VAL A 62 1.66 -6.86 -7.01
C VAL A 62 1.01 -5.78 -7.88
N CYS A 63 1.86 -5.04 -8.60
CA CYS A 63 1.46 -4.00 -9.54
C CYS A 63 1.41 -4.53 -10.99
N GLY A 64 0.93 -3.69 -11.92
CA GLY A 64 0.99 -3.97 -13.35
C GLY A 64 -0.33 -4.43 -13.99
N TYR A 65 -1.42 -4.61 -13.24
CA TYR A 65 -2.73 -4.95 -13.80
C TYR A 65 -3.30 -3.90 -14.77
N MET A 66 -2.88 -2.63 -14.64
CA MET A 66 -3.20 -1.55 -15.60
C MET A 66 -2.03 -1.18 -16.53
N HIS A 67 -1.00 -2.01 -16.63
CA HIS A 67 0.11 -1.74 -17.53
C HIS A 67 -0.36 -1.79 -18.98
N ARG A 68 -0.27 -0.65 -19.68
CA ARG A 68 -0.72 -0.47 -21.07
C ARG A 68 0.43 -0.21 -22.06
N GLY A 69 1.69 -0.28 -21.61
CA GLY A 69 2.86 -0.06 -22.47
C GLY A 69 2.95 1.37 -23.01
N TYR A 70 2.60 2.38 -22.21
CA TYR A 70 2.62 3.79 -22.61
C TYR A 70 3.95 4.20 -23.23
N GLU A 71 5.07 3.83 -22.61
CA GLU A 71 6.42 4.11 -23.10
C GLU A 71 6.62 3.58 -24.53
N LYS A 72 6.23 2.34 -24.78
CA LYS A 72 6.31 1.75 -26.12
C LYS A 72 5.41 2.45 -27.14
N LEU A 73 4.23 2.90 -26.70
CA LEU A 73 3.31 3.65 -27.56
C LEU A 73 3.87 5.03 -27.91
N THR A 74 4.67 5.65 -27.05
CA THR A 74 5.30 6.94 -27.35
C THR A 74 6.40 6.86 -28.40
N GLU A 75 7.07 5.71 -28.55
CA GLU A 75 8.15 5.53 -29.54
C GLU A 75 7.69 5.71 -31.00
N VAL A 76 6.42 5.42 -31.29
CA VAL A 76 5.87 5.41 -32.66
C VAL A 76 4.95 6.61 -32.95
N ARG A 77 4.83 7.58 -32.03
CA ARG A 77 3.89 8.70 -32.11
C ARG A 77 4.60 10.04 -32.11
N THR A 78 3.98 11.03 -32.75
CA THR A 78 4.49 12.41 -32.73
C THR A 78 4.10 13.11 -31.43
N TYR A 79 4.85 14.15 -31.04
CA TYR A 79 4.60 14.90 -29.80
C TYR A 79 3.14 15.33 -29.59
N PRO A 80 2.42 15.88 -30.58
CA PRO A 80 1.01 16.26 -30.39
C PRO A 80 0.08 15.06 -30.09
N GLN A 81 0.40 13.87 -30.61
CA GLN A 81 -0.38 12.65 -30.39
C GLN A 81 -0.14 12.04 -29.00
N ILE A 82 1.02 12.32 -28.39
CA ILE A 82 1.41 11.79 -27.08
C ILE A 82 0.65 12.51 -25.95
N THR A 83 0.29 13.79 -26.12
CA THR A 83 -0.35 14.60 -25.07
C THR A 83 -1.64 13.97 -24.53
N THR A 84 -2.51 13.46 -25.42
CA THR A 84 -3.76 12.81 -25.02
C THR A 84 -3.54 11.43 -24.40
N LEU A 85 -2.41 10.78 -24.72
CA LEU A 85 -2.03 9.47 -24.20
C LEU A 85 -1.52 9.60 -22.75
N ILE A 86 -0.62 10.55 -22.50
CA ILE A 86 0.02 10.75 -21.19
C ILE A 86 -0.95 11.30 -20.14
N ASN A 87 -1.89 12.18 -20.54
CA ASN A 87 -2.97 12.67 -19.68
C ASN A 87 -3.96 11.57 -19.20
N ARG A 88 -3.75 10.31 -19.55
CA ARG A 88 -4.56 9.16 -19.11
C ARG A 88 -3.82 8.23 -18.13
N ILE A 89 -2.57 8.54 -17.81
CA ILE A 89 -1.77 7.77 -16.85
C ILE A 89 -2.24 8.10 -15.43
N ASP A 90 -2.36 9.39 -15.13
CA ASP A 90 -3.05 9.90 -13.96
C ASP A 90 -4.39 10.49 -14.41
N TRP A 91 -5.47 10.17 -13.69
CA TRP A 91 -6.85 10.44 -14.11
C TRP A 91 -7.70 11.04 -12.97
N LEU A 92 -7.04 11.50 -11.90
CA LEU A 92 -7.59 12.33 -10.83
C LEU A 92 -7.29 13.81 -11.09
#